data_AF-C5TBR4-F1
#
_entry.id   AF-C5TBR4-F1
#
_cell.length_a   1.000
_cell.length_b   1.000
_cell.length_c   1.000
_cell.angle_alpha   90.00
_cell.angle_beta   90.00
_cell.angle_gamma   90.00
#
_symmetry.space_group_name_H-M   'P 1'
#
loop_
_entity.id
_entity.type
_entity.pdbx_description
1 polymer ?
#
loop_
_entity_poly.entity_id
_entity_poly.type
_entity_poly.pdbx_seq_one_letter_code
_entity_poly.pdbx_strand_id
1 'polypeptide(L)'
;RAVVLALGGASWARLGSDGAWVPLLAARGVAVAPLRPANCGFDVLRVDTPAGETRREFLQELLGRTPPAPAGWTPHFVQRFAGQPFKSVAISFTDSRGRHFSRRGEFVATATGVEGSLIYAVSHLLRDEVEAHGHATFHLDLLPDHAPERVLVEVRHPRGSRSLSSHLKSRLGLDGIKAGILYEHLGKEGMNDPVALAHAIKALPVTVVAARPLDEAISTAGGVAFEALDPHLMATAVPGVFCAGEMLDWEAPTGGYLLTASLASGVRAAQGVLGFLGAGA
;
A
#
# COMPACT_ATOMS: atom_id res chain seq x y z
N ARG A 1 -10.48 -34.66 -22.54
CA ARG A 1 -10.33 -34.43 -21.08
C ARG A 1 -10.05 -32.95 -20.88
N ALA A 2 -10.48 -32.36 -19.77
CA ALA A 2 -10.24 -30.96 -19.45
C ALA A 2 -9.83 -30.81 -17.98
N VAL A 3 -9.04 -29.78 -17.68
CA VAL A 3 -8.57 -29.44 -16.33
C VAL A 3 -8.85 -27.96 -16.08
N VAL A 4 -9.42 -27.63 -14.92
CA VAL A 4 -9.58 -26.24 -14.45
C VAL A 4 -8.62 -26.03 -13.29
N LEU A 5 -7.74 -25.04 -13.44
CA LEU A 5 -6.89 -24.52 -12.38
C LEU A 5 -7.57 -23.31 -11.75
N ALA A 6 -7.76 -23.36 -10.45
CA ALA A 6 -8.33 -22.27 -9.63
C ALA A 6 -7.59 -22.24 -8.28
N LEU A 7 -6.26 -22.17 -8.36
CA LEU A 7 -5.35 -22.41 -7.24
C LEU A 7 -5.11 -21.18 -6.35
N GLY A 8 -5.76 -20.05 -6.68
CA GLY A 8 -5.55 -18.77 -6.00
C GLY A 8 -4.25 -18.08 -6.42
N GLY A 9 -3.94 -16.98 -5.72
CA GLY A 9 -2.68 -16.27 -5.87
C GLY A 9 -1.55 -16.89 -5.06
N ALA A 10 -0.79 -16.05 -4.37
CA ALA A 10 0.32 -16.44 -3.50
C ALA A 10 0.33 -15.69 -2.14
N SER A 11 -0.74 -14.95 -1.82
CA SER A 11 -0.93 -14.39 -0.49
C SER A 11 -1.35 -15.48 0.50
N TRP A 12 -0.93 -15.32 1.76
CA TRP A 12 -1.24 -16.26 2.85
C TRP A 12 -0.94 -17.72 2.48
N ALA A 13 0.29 -18.02 2.05
CA ALA A 13 0.69 -19.34 1.55
C ALA A 13 0.39 -20.47 2.54
N ARG A 14 0.44 -20.18 3.84
CA ARG A 14 0.06 -21.12 4.92
C ARG A 14 -1.41 -21.62 4.84
N LEU A 15 -2.28 -20.94 4.11
CA LEU A 15 -3.68 -21.31 3.88
C LEU A 15 -3.90 -22.11 2.59
N GLY A 16 -2.87 -22.24 1.74
CA GLY A 16 -2.85 -23.11 0.56
C GLY A 16 -2.59 -22.42 -0.78
N SER A 17 -2.78 -21.10 -0.88
CA SER A 17 -2.46 -20.32 -2.09
C SER A 17 -1.00 -19.87 -2.08
N ASP A 18 -0.11 -20.63 -2.72
CA ASP A 18 1.35 -20.48 -2.60
C ASP A 18 2.07 -20.08 -3.90
N GLY A 19 1.34 -19.90 -5.00
CA GLY A 19 1.92 -19.57 -6.30
C GLY A 19 2.81 -20.66 -6.92
N ALA A 20 2.85 -21.88 -6.38
CA ALA A 20 3.72 -22.95 -6.89
C ALA A 20 3.39 -23.38 -8.34
N TRP A 21 2.21 -23.00 -8.83
CA TRP A 21 1.77 -23.23 -10.21
C TRP A 21 2.50 -22.37 -11.25
N VAL A 22 3.08 -21.22 -10.86
CA VAL A 22 3.73 -20.26 -11.76
C VAL A 22 4.81 -20.91 -12.64
N PRO A 23 5.87 -21.55 -12.08
CA PRO A 23 6.91 -22.17 -12.90
C PRO A 23 6.39 -23.32 -13.77
N LEU A 24 5.33 -24.02 -13.34
CA LEU A 24 4.74 -25.13 -14.08
C LEU A 24 4.00 -24.68 -15.33
N LEU A 25 3.29 -23.55 -15.26
CA LEU A 25 2.60 -22.96 -16.41
C LEU A 25 3.58 -22.24 -17.34
N ALA A 26 4.54 -21.50 -16.78
CA ALA A 26 5.60 -20.85 -17.56
C ALA A 26 6.42 -21.85 -18.39
N ALA A 27 6.78 -23.00 -17.81
CA ALA A 27 7.49 -24.07 -18.52
C ALA A 27 6.69 -24.68 -19.70
N ARG A 28 5.37 -24.46 -19.73
CA ARG A 28 4.48 -24.89 -20.82
C ARG A 28 4.16 -23.77 -21.81
N GLY A 29 4.84 -22.63 -21.72
CA GLY A 29 4.65 -21.49 -22.63
C GLY A 29 3.44 -20.62 -22.31
N VAL A 30 2.80 -20.81 -21.16
CA VAL A 30 1.76 -19.90 -20.69
C VAL A 30 2.43 -18.65 -20.12
N ALA A 31 2.08 -17.47 -20.63
CA ALA A 31 2.60 -16.22 -20.08
C ALA A 31 2.02 -15.97 -18.68
N VAL A 32 2.90 -15.72 -17.71
CA VAL A 32 2.56 -15.45 -16.32
C VAL A 32 3.29 -14.20 -15.85
N ALA A 33 2.54 -13.17 -15.45
CA ALA A 33 3.08 -11.98 -14.84
C ALA A 33 3.60 -12.27 -13.41
N PRO A 34 4.69 -11.61 -12.96
CA PRO A 34 5.23 -11.81 -11.62
C PRO A 34 4.18 -11.55 -10.54
N LEU A 35 4.09 -12.46 -9.57
CA LEU A 35 3.20 -12.32 -8.43
C LEU A 35 3.73 -11.26 -7.47
N ARG A 36 2.89 -10.30 -7.10
CA ARG A 36 3.22 -9.13 -6.28
C ARG A 36 2.14 -8.90 -5.22
N PRO A 37 2.46 -8.28 -4.08
CA PRO A 37 1.47 -7.96 -3.05
C PRO A 37 0.43 -6.97 -3.59
N ALA A 38 -0.85 -7.22 -3.34
CA ALA A 38 -1.96 -6.31 -3.65
C ALA A 38 -2.82 -6.08 -2.40
N ASN A 39 -3.44 -4.90 -2.31
CA ASN A 39 -4.18 -4.49 -1.10
C ASN A 39 -3.35 -4.69 0.18
N CYS A 40 -2.10 -4.24 0.14
CA CYS A 40 -1.09 -4.46 1.18
C CYS A 40 -0.73 -3.17 1.92
N GLY A 41 -0.11 -3.32 3.09
CA GLY A 41 0.52 -2.22 3.82
C GLY A 41 1.90 -1.87 3.23
N PHE A 42 2.55 -0.88 3.84
CA PHE A 42 3.88 -0.42 3.47
C PHE A 42 4.73 -0.13 4.68
N ASP A 43 6.03 -0.37 4.58
CA ASP A 43 7.03 0.14 5.50
C ASP A 43 7.37 1.59 5.12
N VAL A 44 7.50 2.46 6.13
CA VAL A 44 7.81 3.88 5.94
C VAL A 44 9.31 4.15 6.05
N LEU A 45 9.76 5.23 5.44
CA LEU A 45 11.11 5.75 5.63
C LEU A 45 11.25 6.28 7.06
N ARG A 46 12.27 5.83 7.80
CA ARG A 46 12.62 6.45 9.08
C ARG A 46 13.22 7.82 8.83
N VAL A 47 12.59 8.85 9.39
CA VAL A 47 13.15 10.19 9.44
C VAL A 47 13.94 10.30 10.73
N ASP A 48 15.19 9.85 10.72
CA ASP A 48 16.09 10.17 11.82
C ASP A 48 16.31 11.69 11.79
N THR A 49 15.99 12.38 12.89
CA THR A 49 16.38 13.79 13.05
C THR A 49 17.92 13.82 13.11
N PRO A 50 18.62 14.62 12.29
CA PRO A 50 20.08 14.58 12.31
C PRO A 50 20.59 15.18 13.62
N ALA A 51 21.18 14.33 14.47
CA ALA A 51 22.06 14.76 15.53
C ALA A 51 23.24 13.79 15.63
N GLY A 52 24.12 13.89 14.63
CA GLY A 52 25.43 13.24 14.61
C GLY A 52 25.51 12.10 13.62
N GLU A 53 26.03 12.38 12.43
CA GLU A 53 26.63 11.36 11.57
C GLU A 53 27.55 10.49 12.42
N THR A 54 27.18 9.23 12.62
CA THR A 54 28.07 8.34 13.34
C THR A 54 29.27 8.07 12.45
N ARG A 55 30.48 8.02 13.02
CA ARG A 55 31.74 7.73 12.30
C ARG A 55 31.67 6.46 11.42
N ARG A 56 30.72 5.57 11.73
CA ARG A 56 30.41 4.34 11.02
C ARG A 56 29.64 4.57 9.71
N GLU A 57 28.69 5.50 9.68
CA GLU A 57 27.92 5.85 8.47
C GLU A 57 28.82 6.55 7.45
N PHE A 58 29.64 7.51 7.90
CA PHE A 58 30.67 8.15 7.08
C PHE A 58 31.65 7.14 6.48
N LEU A 59 32.10 6.16 7.27
CA LEU A 59 32.97 5.06 6.79
C LEU A 59 32.26 4.15 5.77
N GLN A 60 30.96 3.91 5.89
CA GLN A 60 30.19 3.08 4.96
C GLN A 60 29.99 3.80 3.62
N GLU A 61 29.71 5.10 3.65
CA GLU A 61 29.60 5.95 2.46
C GLU A 61 30.94 6.04 1.71
N LEU A 62 32.06 6.23 2.41
CA LEU A 62 33.42 6.17 1.84
C LEU A 62 33.78 4.82 1.21
N LEU A 63 33.13 3.73 1.65
CA LEU A 63 33.30 2.38 1.10
C LEU A 63 32.32 2.06 -0.03
N GLY A 64 31.53 3.04 -0.51
CA GLY A 64 30.53 2.86 -1.57
C GLY A 64 29.36 1.97 -1.14
N ARG A 65 29.14 1.83 0.17
CA ARG A 65 28.03 1.06 0.74
C ARG A 65 27.05 2.03 1.37
N THR A 66 26.06 2.49 0.59
CA THR A 66 24.91 3.18 1.18
C THR A 66 24.13 2.16 2.01
N PRO A 67 24.07 2.26 3.35
CA PRO A 67 23.20 1.39 4.12
C PRO A 67 21.75 1.60 3.63
N PRO A 68 20.92 0.55 3.57
CA PRO A 68 19.51 0.74 3.26
C PRO A 68 18.94 1.76 4.23
N ALA A 69 18.19 2.74 3.72
CA ALA A 69 17.61 3.77 4.55
C ALA A 69 16.84 3.10 5.69
N PRO A 70 17.04 3.51 6.95
CA PRO A 70 16.38 2.87 8.07
C PRO A 70 14.86 2.89 7.81
N ALA A 71 14.21 1.74 7.88
CA ALA A 71 12.78 1.61 7.68
C ALA A 71 12.04 1.61 9.03
N GLY A 72 10.84 2.16 9.05
CA GLY A 72 9.94 2.21 10.19
C GLY A 72 9.99 3.49 11.01
N TRP A 73 8.94 3.68 11.81
CA TRP A 73 8.81 4.82 12.72
C TRP A 73 9.89 4.83 13.80
N THR A 74 10.02 5.97 14.51
CA THR A 74 10.84 6.04 15.72
C THR A 74 10.32 5.09 16.81
N PRO A 75 11.18 4.57 17.70
CA PRO A 75 10.75 3.71 18.81
C PRO A 75 9.68 4.37 19.69
N HIS A 76 9.78 5.68 19.90
CA HIS A 76 8.80 6.46 20.66
C HIS A 76 7.42 6.46 19.97
N PHE A 77 7.38 6.68 18.65
CA PHE A 77 6.12 6.64 17.90
C PHE A 77 5.51 5.24 17.93
N VAL A 78 6.31 4.19 17.69
CA VAL A 78 5.85 2.79 17.74
C VAL A 78 5.26 2.46 19.11
N GLN A 79 6.00 2.73 20.20
CA GLN A 79 5.56 2.42 21.56
C GLN A 79 4.20 3.04 21.90
N ARG A 80 3.93 4.23 21.37
CA ARG A 80 2.75 5.01 21.73
C ARG A 80 1.58 4.84 20.75
N PHE A 81 1.85 4.61 19.47
CA PHE A 81 0.86 4.77 18.41
C PHE A 81 0.74 3.59 17.45
N ALA A 82 1.64 2.60 17.47
CA ALA A 82 1.45 1.40 16.66
C ALA A 82 0.12 0.71 17.01
N GLY A 83 -0.61 0.27 16.00
CA GLY A 83 -1.97 -0.26 16.08
C GLY A 83 -3.08 0.79 16.18
N GLN A 84 -2.76 2.09 16.29
CA GLN A 84 -3.80 3.13 16.36
C GLN A 84 -4.24 3.59 14.96
N PRO A 85 -5.54 3.88 14.79
CA PRO A 85 -6.09 4.33 13.52
C PRO A 85 -5.99 5.85 13.34
N PHE A 86 -5.58 6.27 12.14
CA PHE A 86 -5.87 7.58 11.59
C PHE A 86 -7.30 7.60 11.06
N LYS A 87 -8.21 8.21 11.82
CA LYS A 87 -9.63 8.33 11.44
C LYS A 87 -9.92 9.68 10.79
N SER A 88 -10.87 9.69 9.85
CA SER A 88 -11.33 10.91 9.18
C SER A 88 -10.16 11.71 8.60
N VAL A 89 -9.36 11.06 7.77
CA VAL A 89 -8.20 11.65 7.07
C VAL A 89 -8.37 11.50 5.57
N ALA A 90 -7.53 12.18 4.78
CA ALA A 90 -7.43 11.93 3.36
C ALA A 90 -5.98 11.66 2.94
N ILE A 91 -5.81 10.86 1.91
CA ILE A 91 -4.54 10.64 1.23
C ILE A 91 -4.66 11.16 -0.20
N SER A 92 -3.65 11.91 -0.63
CA SER A 92 -3.42 12.21 -2.04
C SER A 92 -2.05 11.71 -2.49
N PHE A 93 -1.99 11.19 -3.72
CA PHE A 93 -0.77 10.69 -4.33
C PHE A 93 -0.81 10.92 -5.83
N THR A 94 0.33 11.30 -6.41
CA THR A 94 0.52 11.35 -7.86
C THR A 94 1.82 10.64 -8.16
N ASP A 95 1.77 9.61 -9.00
CA ASP A 95 2.94 8.81 -9.35
C ASP A 95 3.81 9.48 -10.43
N SER A 96 4.96 8.90 -10.75
CA SER A 96 5.87 9.44 -11.77
C SER A 96 5.28 9.46 -13.19
N ARG A 97 4.14 8.80 -13.41
CA ARG A 97 3.42 8.71 -14.68
C ARG A 97 2.23 9.68 -14.75
N GLY A 98 2.00 10.46 -13.70
CA GLY A 98 0.92 11.43 -13.61
C GLY A 98 -0.45 10.83 -13.24
N ARG A 99 -0.52 9.55 -12.85
CA ARG A 99 -1.73 8.94 -12.30
C ARG A 99 -2.01 9.56 -10.94
N HIS A 100 -3.20 10.12 -10.76
CA HIS A 100 -3.59 10.80 -9.53
C HIS A 100 -4.59 9.98 -8.72
N PHE A 101 -4.39 9.96 -7.40
CA PHE A 101 -5.30 9.40 -6.41
C PHE A 101 -5.58 10.44 -5.33
N SER A 102 -6.84 10.57 -4.94
CA SER A 102 -7.26 11.35 -3.77
C SER A 102 -8.50 10.72 -3.15
N ARG A 103 -8.42 10.34 -1.87
CA ARG A 103 -9.53 9.68 -1.19
C ARG A 103 -9.52 9.97 0.31
N ARG A 104 -10.72 10.09 0.87
CA ARG A 104 -10.96 10.13 2.33
C ARG A 104 -11.17 8.73 2.88
N GLY A 105 -10.71 8.49 4.11
CA GLY A 105 -10.92 7.21 4.77
C GLY A 105 -10.14 7.11 6.06
N GLU A 106 -9.76 5.87 6.38
CA GLU A 106 -9.01 5.53 7.58
C GLU A 106 -7.90 4.54 7.25
N PHE A 107 -6.81 4.62 8.00
CA PHE A 107 -5.72 3.64 7.96
C PHE A 107 -5.08 3.54 9.34
N VAL A 108 -4.19 2.58 9.55
CA VAL A 108 -3.56 2.26 10.82
C VAL A 108 -2.05 2.45 10.70
N ALA A 109 -1.43 3.01 11.73
CA ALA A 109 0.02 2.92 11.88
C ALA A 109 0.38 1.53 12.39
N THR A 110 1.25 0.82 11.68
CA THR A 110 1.84 -0.44 12.16
C THR A 110 3.14 -0.17 12.90
N ALA A 111 3.82 -1.22 13.36
CA ALA A 111 5.15 -1.07 13.95
C ALA A 111 6.20 -0.55 12.94
N THR A 112 6.03 -0.84 11.65
CA THR A 112 7.01 -0.53 10.60
C THR A 112 6.51 0.45 9.55
N GLY A 113 5.22 0.80 9.56
CA GLY A 113 4.68 1.75 8.60
C GLY A 113 3.16 1.90 8.68
N VAL A 114 2.47 1.64 7.56
CA VAL A 114 1.05 1.94 7.39
C VAL A 114 0.29 0.81 6.72
N GLU A 115 -0.95 0.58 7.14
CA GLU A 115 -1.86 -0.39 6.52
C GLU A 115 -3.32 0.03 6.68
N GLY A 116 -4.26 -0.70 6.11
CA GLY A 116 -5.69 -0.46 6.26
C GLY A 116 -6.35 0.08 4.99
N SER A 117 -7.68 0.22 5.04
CA SER A 117 -8.51 0.37 3.84
C SER A 117 -8.13 1.54 2.93
N LEU A 118 -7.74 2.69 3.50
CA LEU A 118 -7.30 3.83 2.70
C LEU A 118 -5.95 3.60 2.03
N ILE A 119 -5.03 2.89 2.69
CA ILE A 119 -3.73 2.48 2.11
C ILE A 119 -3.94 1.43 1.02
N TYR A 120 -4.79 0.44 1.26
CA TYR A 120 -5.09 -0.61 0.27
C TYR A 120 -5.64 -0.04 -1.02
N ALA A 121 -6.49 0.99 -0.94
CA ALA A 121 -7.06 1.67 -2.11
C ALA A 121 -6.01 2.35 -3.02
N VAL A 122 -4.85 2.73 -2.49
CA VAL A 122 -3.74 3.36 -3.24
C VAL A 122 -2.54 2.42 -3.40
N SER A 123 -2.60 1.21 -2.85
CA SER A 123 -1.45 0.30 -2.73
C SER A 123 -0.81 -0.06 -4.07
N HIS A 124 -1.58 -0.27 -5.13
CA HIS A 124 -1.04 -0.55 -6.46
C HIS A 124 -0.15 0.60 -6.99
N LEU A 125 -0.58 1.85 -6.83
CA LEU A 125 0.19 3.02 -7.26
C LEU A 125 1.47 3.18 -6.43
N LEU A 126 1.37 3.03 -5.10
CA LEU A 126 2.53 3.13 -4.21
C LEU A 126 3.54 2.01 -4.47
N ARG A 127 3.06 0.77 -4.64
CA ARG A 127 3.91 -0.40 -4.95
C ARG A 127 4.67 -0.18 -6.25
N ASP A 128 3.97 0.16 -7.32
CA ASP A 128 4.59 0.33 -8.63
C ASP A 128 5.63 1.48 -8.61
N GLU A 129 5.35 2.57 -7.88
CA GLU A 129 6.28 3.69 -7.72
C GLU A 129 7.52 3.29 -6.89
N VAL A 130 7.33 2.55 -5.78
CA VAL A 130 8.43 2.02 -4.96
C VAL A 130 9.29 1.05 -5.77
N GLU A 131 8.68 0.16 -6.56
CA GLU A 131 9.41 -0.78 -7.43
C GLU A 131 10.24 -0.05 -8.50
N ALA A 132 9.74 1.08 -9.02
CA ALA A 132 10.42 1.84 -10.06
C ALA A 132 11.52 2.77 -9.51
N HIS A 133 11.31 3.40 -8.36
CA HIS A 133 12.13 4.52 -7.86
C HIS A 133 12.72 4.30 -6.47
N GLY A 134 12.39 3.17 -5.82
CA GLY A 134 12.84 2.82 -4.48
C GLY A 134 12.04 3.47 -3.34
N HIS A 135 11.14 4.41 -3.64
CA HIS A 135 10.26 5.03 -2.66
C HIS A 135 9.00 5.63 -3.33
N ALA A 136 7.99 5.94 -2.52
CA ALA A 136 6.84 6.74 -2.93
C ALA A 136 6.40 7.66 -1.78
N THR A 137 5.99 8.90 -2.08
CA THR A 137 5.56 9.86 -1.05
C THR A 137 4.11 10.27 -1.30
N PHE A 138 3.21 9.86 -0.43
CA PHE A 138 1.84 10.35 -0.42
C PHE A 138 1.70 11.51 0.57
N HIS A 139 0.68 12.35 0.38
CA HIS A 139 0.37 13.46 1.27
C HIS A 139 -0.85 13.11 2.11
N LEU A 140 -0.69 13.23 3.42
CA LEU A 140 -1.72 12.99 4.41
C LEU A 140 -2.36 14.30 4.86
N ASP A 141 -3.65 14.43 4.61
CA ASP A 141 -4.49 15.49 5.17
C ASP A 141 -5.14 14.99 6.46
N LEU A 142 -4.71 15.54 7.59
CA LEU A 142 -5.21 15.15 8.91
C LEU A 142 -6.60 15.73 9.22
N LEU A 143 -7.01 16.78 8.50
CA LEU A 143 -8.26 17.52 8.72
C LEU A 143 -8.95 17.85 7.39
N PRO A 144 -9.40 16.84 6.61
CA PRO A 144 -9.95 17.06 5.27
C PRO A 144 -11.25 17.89 5.26
N ASP A 145 -11.95 18.01 6.39
CA ASP A 145 -13.15 18.85 6.54
C ASP A 145 -12.84 20.33 6.81
N HIS A 146 -11.58 20.68 7.03
CA HIS A 146 -11.15 22.04 7.27
C HIS A 146 -10.38 22.60 6.08
N ALA A 147 -10.76 23.79 5.63
CA ALA A 147 -10.01 24.54 4.63
C ALA A 147 -8.60 24.92 5.16
N PRO A 148 -7.55 24.93 4.32
CA PRO A 148 -6.20 25.27 4.74
C PRO A 148 -6.07 26.63 5.44
N GLU A 149 -6.81 27.64 4.97
CA GLU A 149 -6.80 28.99 5.52
C GLU A 149 -7.33 28.98 6.96
N ARG A 150 -8.39 28.20 7.20
CA ARG A 150 -8.95 28.01 8.54
C ARG A 150 -7.92 27.33 9.45
N VAL A 151 -7.26 26.26 8.99
CA VAL A 151 -6.24 25.58 9.78
C VAL A 151 -5.11 26.55 10.18
N LEU A 152 -4.63 27.37 9.25
CA LEU A 152 -3.59 28.35 9.54
C LEU A 152 -4.03 29.39 10.57
N VAL A 153 -5.25 29.93 10.43
CA VAL A 153 -5.81 30.89 11.40
C VAL A 153 -5.88 30.28 12.80
N GLU A 154 -6.33 29.03 12.90
CA GLU A 154 -6.47 28.32 14.18
C GLU A 154 -5.11 27.98 14.82
N VAL A 155 -4.12 27.59 14.01
CA VAL A 155 -2.76 27.33 14.50
C VAL A 155 -2.10 28.62 15.01
N ARG A 156 -2.26 29.75 14.29
CA ARG A 156 -1.68 31.06 14.67
C ARG A 156 -2.40 31.73 15.83
N HIS A 157 -3.58 31.25 16.22
CA HIS A 157 -4.36 31.87 17.27
C HIS A 157 -3.56 31.94 18.59
N PRO A 158 -3.54 33.08 19.31
CA PRO A 158 -2.78 33.21 20.55
C PRO A 158 -3.17 32.13 21.57
N ARG A 159 -2.16 31.42 22.09
CA ARG A 159 -2.35 30.29 23.01
C ARG A 159 -2.53 30.72 24.47
N GLY A 160 -2.12 31.93 24.82
CA GLY A 160 -1.97 32.36 26.20
C GLY A 160 -1.00 31.46 26.96
N SER A 161 -1.40 30.98 28.14
CA SER A 161 -0.62 30.07 28.98
C SER A 161 -0.73 28.58 28.59
N ARG A 162 -1.53 28.24 27.56
CA ARG A 162 -1.81 26.85 27.20
C ARG A 162 -0.63 26.23 26.45
N SER A 163 -0.40 24.94 26.67
CA SER A 163 0.55 24.16 25.85
C SER A 163 0.05 24.04 24.40
N LEU A 164 0.98 23.81 23.47
CA LEU A 164 0.65 23.60 22.06
C LEU A 164 -0.35 22.44 21.89
N SER A 165 -0.13 21.31 22.56
CA SER A 165 -1.01 20.15 22.45
C SER A 165 -2.43 20.44 22.94
N SER A 166 -2.58 21.18 24.06
CA SER A 166 -3.90 21.59 24.55
C SER A 166 -4.59 22.54 23.56
N HIS A 167 -3.82 23.48 23.01
CA HIS A 167 -4.31 24.44 22.02
C HIS A 167 -4.85 23.73 20.77
N LEU A 168 -4.03 22.90 20.12
CA LEU A 168 -4.40 22.16 18.91
C LEU A 168 -5.61 21.24 19.14
N LYS A 169 -5.65 20.53 20.27
CA LYS A 169 -6.81 19.71 20.64
C LYS A 169 -8.10 20.54 20.69
N SER A 170 -8.07 21.71 21.33
CA SER A 170 -9.28 22.52 21.49
C SER A 170 -9.73 23.26 20.23
N ARG A 171 -8.80 23.70 19.39
CA ARG A 171 -9.10 24.52 18.21
C ARG A 171 -9.35 23.69 16.95
N LEU A 172 -8.64 22.57 16.83
CA LEU A 172 -8.62 21.74 15.63
C LEU A 172 -8.96 20.27 15.89
N GLY A 173 -9.23 19.87 17.13
CA GLY A 173 -9.46 18.46 17.47
C GLY A 173 -8.24 17.57 17.26
N LEU A 174 -7.03 18.16 17.19
CA LEU A 174 -5.80 17.43 16.94
C LEU A 174 -5.15 16.99 18.25
N ASP A 175 -5.27 15.69 18.54
CA ASP A 175 -4.57 15.00 19.61
C ASP A 175 -4.18 13.57 19.19
N GLY A 176 -3.73 12.75 20.14
CA GLY A 176 -3.42 11.33 19.90
C GLY A 176 -2.42 11.12 18.76
N ILE A 177 -2.71 10.15 17.90
CA ILE A 177 -1.87 9.79 16.76
C ILE A 177 -1.73 10.92 15.73
N LYS A 178 -2.77 11.76 15.52
CA LYS A 178 -2.69 12.90 14.59
C LYS A 178 -1.69 13.96 15.07
N ALA A 179 -1.67 14.24 16.37
CA ALA A 179 -0.62 15.09 16.93
C ALA A 179 0.74 14.37 16.95
N GLY A 180 0.75 13.06 17.24
CA GLY A 180 1.95 12.24 17.26
C GLY A 180 2.72 12.24 15.94
N ILE A 181 2.02 12.09 14.81
CA ILE A 181 2.68 12.04 13.50
C ILE A 181 3.25 13.40 13.07
N LEU A 182 2.65 14.50 13.53
CA LEU A 182 3.20 15.83 13.30
C LEU A 182 4.52 16.03 14.07
N TYR A 183 4.60 15.56 15.32
CA TYR A 183 5.88 15.56 16.07
C TYR A 183 6.92 14.63 15.46
N GLU A 184 6.50 13.44 15.02
CA GLU A 184 7.37 12.47 14.34
C GLU A 184 8.04 13.07 13.11
N HIS A 185 7.30 13.87 12.34
CA HIS A 185 7.79 14.44 11.08
C HIS A 185 8.47 15.80 11.23
N LEU A 186 7.91 16.71 12.03
CA LEU A 186 8.38 18.10 12.14
C LEU A 186 9.39 18.30 13.28
N GLY A 187 9.47 17.36 14.23
CA GLY A 187 10.20 17.55 15.47
C GLY A 187 9.65 18.71 16.32
N LYS A 188 10.39 19.07 17.37
CA LYS A 188 9.96 20.12 18.30
C LYS A 188 9.96 21.52 17.66
N GLU A 189 10.95 21.82 16.82
CA GLU A 189 11.10 23.14 16.20
C GLU A 189 10.02 23.39 15.16
N GLY A 190 9.80 22.46 14.23
CA GLY A 190 8.74 22.60 13.22
C GLY A 190 7.33 22.63 13.83
N MET A 191 7.11 21.96 14.95
CA MET A 191 5.85 22.09 15.71
C MET A 191 5.61 23.50 16.28
N ASN A 192 6.67 24.29 16.50
CA ASN A 192 6.53 25.68 16.96
C ASN A 192 6.52 26.70 15.82
N ASP A 193 6.69 26.27 14.57
CA ASP A 193 6.46 27.10 13.38
C ASP A 193 5.00 26.99 12.95
N PRO A 194 4.18 28.05 13.10
CA PRO A 194 2.76 28.01 12.76
C PRO A 194 2.48 27.73 11.28
N VAL A 195 3.36 28.17 10.38
CA VAL A 195 3.16 28.00 8.92
C VAL A 195 3.50 26.58 8.52
N ALA A 196 4.66 26.07 8.96
CA ALA A 196 5.06 24.69 8.71
C ALA A 196 4.05 23.69 9.31
N LEU A 197 3.59 23.96 10.54
CA LEU A 197 2.58 23.12 11.21
C LEU A 197 1.25 23.12 10.46
N ALA A 198 0.74 24.28 10.04
CA ALA A 198 -0.52 24.35 9.30
C ALA A 198 -0.44 23.64 7.95
N HIS A 199 0.68 23.77 7.24
CA HIS A 199 0.94 23.05 5.99
C HIS A 199 0.96 21.53 6.23
N ALA A 200 1.73 21.08 7.22
CA ALA A 200 1.83 19.67 7.58
C ALA A 200 0.49 19.06 8.02
N ILE A 201 -0.38 19.82 8.70
CA ILE A 201 -1.73 19.34 9.05
C ILE A 201 -2.56 19.02 7.79
N LYS A 202 -2.37 19.78 6.71
CA LYS A 202 -3.15 19.64 5.47
C LYS A 202 -2.52 18.72 4.43
N ALA A 203 -1.20 18.57 4.44
CA ALA A 203 -0.45 17.82 3.44
C ALA A 203 0.88 17.30 4.03
N LEU A 204 0.81 16.44 5.05
CA LEU A 204 2.00 15.82 5.63
C LEU A 204 2.60 14.80 4.65
N PRO A 205 3.84 14.96 4.18
CA PRO A 205 4.44 13.95 3.32
C PRO A 205 4.82 12.71 4.13
N VAL A 206 4.33 11.54 3.70
CA VAL A 206 4.69 10.24 4.26
C VAL A 206 5.35 9.42 3.15
N THR A 207 6.63 9.12 3.33
CA THR A 207 7.41 8.33 2.38
C THR A 207 7.38 6.86 2.76
N VAL A 208 6.98 6.00 1.82
CA VAL A 208 7.05 4.54 1.91
C VAL A 208 8.19 4.02 1.06
N VAL A 209 8.82 2.93 1.51
CA VAL A 209 10.05 2.39 0.91
C VAL A 209 9.94 0.91 0.54
N ALA A 210 8.95 0.20 1.07
CA ALA A 210 8.70 -1.19 0.73
C ALA A 210 7.23 -1.53 0.94
N ALA A 211 6.64 -2.31 0.02
CA ALA A 211 5.37 -2.97 0.27
C ALA A 211 5.57 -4.10 1.28
N ARG A 212 4.55 -4.39 2.10
CA ARG A 212 4.57 -5.56 2.97
C ARG A 212 4.68 -6.86 2.16
N PRO A 213 5.31 -7.92 2.71
CA PRO A 213 5.50 -9.18 1.99
C PRO A 213 4.20 -9.75 1.41
N LEU A 214 4.31 -10.44 0.28
CA LEU A 214 3.18 -11.08 -0.39
C LEU A 214 2.40 -12.02 0.54
N ASP A 215 3.10 -12.76 1.40
CA ASP A 215 2.48 -13.68 2.37
C ASP A 215 1.56 -12.98 3.39
N GLU A 216 1.74 -11.67 3.60
CA GLU A 216 0.91 -10.83 4.49
C GLU A 216 -0.17 -10.04 3.74
N ALA A 217 -0.10 -9.99 2.40
CA ALA A 217 -1.01 -9.19 1.59
C ALA A 217 -2.45 -9.75 1.61
N ILE A 218 -3.45 -8.89 1.39
CA ILE A 218 -4.85 -9.34 1.31
C ILE A 218 -5.08 -10.16 0.03
N SER A 219 -4.41 -9.79 -1.06
CA SER A 219 -4.52 -10.46 -2.35
C SER A 219 -3.22 -10.34 -3.15
N THR A 220 -3.19 -11.00 -4.29
CA THR A 220 -2.06 -11.05 -5.22
C THR A 220 -2.37 -10.20 -6.46
N ALA A 221 -1.38 -9.48 -6.96
CA ALA A 221 -1.36 -8.92 -8.31
C ALA A 221 -0.41 -9.75 -9.18
N GLY A 222 -0.60 -9.73 -10.50
CA GLY A 222 0.09 -10.67 -11.38
C GLY A 222 -0.69 -11.97 -11.51
N GLY A 223 -0.25 -12.83 -12.42
CA GLY A 223 -0.87 -14.13 -12.64
C GLY A 223 -0.81 -14.57 -14.10
N VAL A 224 -1.64 -15.53 -14.48
CA VAL A 224 -1.79 -15.94 -15.88
C VAL A 224 -2.32 -14.77 -16.68
N ALA A 225 -1.51 -14.29 -17.63
CA ALA A 225 -1.84 -13.15 -18.46
C ALA A 225 -3.09 -13.45 -19.32
N PHE A 226 -3.98 -12.48 -19.46
CA PHE A 226 -5.20 -12.68 -20.26
C PHE A 226 -4.87 -12.97 -21.73
N GLU A 227 -3.76 -12.46 -22.25
CA GLU A 227 -3.28 -12.70 -23.61
C GLU A 227 -2.83 -14.16 -23.82
N ALA A 228 -2.53 -14.89 -22.75
CA ALA A 228 -2.24 -16.33 -22.82
C ALA A 228 -3.51 -17.19 -22.88
N LEU A 229 -4.69 -16.59 -22.69
CA LEU A 229 -5.97 -17.27 -22.60
C LEU A 229 -6.88 -16.92 -23.78
N ASP A 230 -7.74 -17.86 -24.16
CA ASP A 230 -8.85 -17.59 -25.06
C ASP A 230 -10.02 -16.92 -24.30
N PRO A 231 -11.10 -16.47 -25.01
CA PRO A 231 -12.25 -15.86 -24.36
C PRO A 231 -12.98 -16.75 -23.33
N HIS A 232 -12.70 -18.05 -23.30
CA HIS A 232 -13.28 -19.03 -22.37
C HIS A 232 -12.31 -19.39 -21.23
N LEU A 233 -11.22 -18.64 -21.09
CA LEU A 233 -10.17 -18.83 -20.10
C LEU A 233 -9.35 -20.12 -20.28
N MET A 234 -9.33 -20.69 -21.50
CA MET A 234 -8.44 -21.80 -21.84
C MET A 234 -7.05 -21.27 -22.20
N ALA A 235 -6.01 -21.87 -21.63
CA ALA A 235 -4.63 -21.57 -22.01
C ALA A 235 -4.37 -21.98 -23.46
N THR A 236 -4.01 -20.99 -24.29
CA THR A 236 -3.78 -21.20 -25.74
C THR A 236 -2.60 -22.12 -26.02
N ALA A 237 -1.55 -22.04 -25.19
CA ALA A 237 -0.38 -22.91 -25.29
C ALA A 237 -0.63 -24.35 -24.80
N VAL A 238 -1.69 -24.59 -24.01
CA VAL A 238 -2.00 -25.91 -23.43
C VAL A 238 -3.50 -26.20 -23.55
N PRO A 239 -3.99 -26.58 -24.75
CA PRO A 239 -5.41 -26.86 -24.97
C PRO A 239 -5.98 -27.88 -23.97
N GLY A 240 -7.16 -27.58 -23.43
CA GLY A 240 -7.83 -28.36 -22.40
C GLY A 240 -7.46 -27.97 -20.96
N VAL A 241 -6.55 -27.03 -20.74
CA VAL A 241 -6.26 -26.42 -19.42
C VAL A 241 -6.89 -25.03 -19.34
N PHE A 242 -7.72 -24.81 -18.32
CA PHE A 242 -8.41 -23.54 -18.06
C PHE A 242 -7.90 -22.93 -16.76
N CYS A 243 -7.88 -21.59 -16.66
CA CYS A 243 -7.46 -20.86 -15.47
C CYS A 243 -8.58 -19.94 -14.99
N ALA A 244 -8.83 -19.88 -13.67
CA ALA A 244 -9.88 -19.03 -13.10
C ALA A 244 -9.50 -18.53 -11.70
N GLY A 245 -10.18 -17.49 -11.23
CA GLY A 245 -9.95 -16.92 -9.90
C GLY A 245 -8.80 -15.93 -9.85
N GLU A 246 -8.21 -15.81 -8.66
CA GLU A 246 -7.08 -14.90 -8.37
C GLU A 246 -5.78 -15.28 -9.11
N MET A 247 -5.67 -16.49 -9.65
CA MET A 247 -4.48 -16.87 -10.43
C MET A 247 -4.37 -16.16 -11.78
N LEU A 248 -5.42 -15.46 -12.22
CA LEU A 248 -5.42 -14.63 -13.42
C LEU A 248 -4.69 -13.30 -13.15
N ASP A 249 -4.12 -12.68 -14.18
CA ASP A 249 -3.41 -11.41 -14.05
C ASP A 249 -4.36 -10.21 -13.92
N TRP A 250 -4.91 -10.01 -12.73
CA TRP A 250 -5.72 -8.86 -12.37
C TRP A 250 -5.55 -8.52 -10.89
N GLU A 251 -5.92 -7.29 -10.50
CA GLU A 251 -5.99 -6.88 -9.10
C GLU A 251 -7.36 -6.28 -8.79
N ALA A 252 -8.00 -6.77 -7.74
CA ALA A 252 -9.32 -6.32 -7.30
C ALA A 252 -9.19 -5.30 -6.16
N PRO A 253 -10.03 -4.26 -6.08
CA PRO A 253 -10.16 -3.50 -4.84
C PRO A 253 -10.78 -4.37 -3.74
N THR A 254 -10.47 -4.05 -2.47
CA THR A 254 -11.18 -4.63 -1.33
C THR A 254 -12.69 -4.33 -1.39
N GLY A 255 -13.51 -5.16 -0.73
CA GLY A 255 -14.97 -4.97 -0.68
C GLY A 255 -15.78 -6.02 -1.43
N GLY A 256 -15.23 -7.22 -1.62
CA GLY A 256 -15.93 -8.36 -2.23
C GLY A 256 -15.69 -8.54 -3.74
N TYR A 257 -15.06 -7.58 -4.41
CA TYR A 257 -14.77 -7.67 -5.86
C TYR A 257 -13.94 -8.89 -6.22
N LEU A 258 -12.93 -9.25 -5.41
CA LEU A 258 -12.10 -10.43 -5.61
C LEU A 258 -12.93 -11.72 -5.65
N LEU A 259 -13.83 -11.89 -4.67
CA LEU A 259 -14.71 -13.04 -4.57
C LEU A 259 -15.69 -13.08 -5.74
N THR A 260 -16.31 -11.95 -6.07
CA THR A 260 -17.25 -11.84 -7.19
C THR A 260 -16.61 -12.27 -8.50
N ALA A 261 -15.44 -11.73 -8.85
CA ALA A 261 -14.79 -12.10 -10.10
C ALA A 261 -14.18 -13.52 -10.07
N SER A 262 -13.80 -14.04 -8.90
CA SER A 262 -13.37 -15.44 -8.78
C SER A 262 -14.52 -16.42 -9.06
N LEU A 263 -15.71 -16.16 -8.51
CA LEU A 263 -16.89 -16.96 -8.79
C LEU A 263 -17.32 -16.83 -10.26
N ALA A 264 -17.31 -15.61 -10.82
CA ALA A 264 -17.68 -15.37 -12.20
C ALA A 264 -16.72 -16.03 -13.20
N SER A 265 -15.40 -15.95 -12.98
CA SER A 265 -14.41 -16.62 -13.82
C SER A 265 -14.49 -18.14 -13.71
N GLY A 266 -14.82 -18.68 -12.54
CA GLY A 266 -15.12 -20.11 -12.38
C GLY A 266 -16.27 -20.57 -13.27
N VAL A 267 -17.38 -19.82 -13.30
CA VAL A 267 -18.52 -20.10 -14.20
C VAL A 267 -18.10 -20.01 -15.67
N ARG A 268 -17.31 -19.00 -16.03
CA ARG A 268 -16.82 -18.82 -17.41
C ARG A 268 -15.94 -19.98 -17.87
N ALA A 269 -14.98 -20.40 -17.04
CA ALA A 269 -14.13 -21.55 -17.31
C ALA A 269 -14.94 -22.84 -17.44
N ALA A 270 -15.97 -23.04 -16.60
CA ALA A 270 -16.85 -24.20 -16.70
C ALA A 270 -17.62 -24.24 -18.03
N GLN A 271 -18.13 -23.11 -18.50
CA GLN A 271 -18.75 -23.02 -19.84
C GLN A 271 -17.75 -23.36 -20.96
N GLY A 272 -16.50 -22.88 -20.83
CA GLY A 272 -15.41 -23.22 -21.72
C GLY A 272 -15.13 -24.72 -21.78
N VAL A 273 -15.06 -25.38 -20.62
CA VAL A 273 -14.88 -26.83 -20.50
C VAL A 273 -16.00 -27.58 -21.21
N LEU A 274 -17.27 -27.19 -21.01
CA LEU A 274 -18.40 -27.84 -21.67
C LEU A 274 -18.33 -27.70 -23.19
N GLY A 275 -17.99 -26.51 -23.70
CA GLY A 275 -17.78 -26.29 -25.13
C GLY A 275 -16.63 -27.14 -25.69
N PHE A 276 -15.50 -27.17 -25.00
CA PHE A 276 -14.31 -27.92 -25.43
C PHE A 276 -14.53 -29.44 -25.46
N LEU A 277 -15.20 -29.99 -24.44
CA LEU A 277 -15.53 -31.42 -24.40
C LEU A 277 -16.64 -31.80 -25.38
N GLY A 278 -17.60 -30.90 -25.62
CA GLY A 278 -18.70 -31.11 -26.57
C GLY A 278 -18.27 -31.03 -28.03
N ALA A 279 -17.26 -30.22 -28.37
CA ALA A 279 -16.72 -30.11 -29.73
C ALA A 279 -15.85 -31.31 -30.14
N GLY A 280 -15.46 -32.16 -29.19
CA GLY A 280 -14.68 -33.38 -29.42
C GLY A 280 -15.50 -34.68 -29.43
N ALA A 281 -16.83 -34.60 -29.31
CA ALA A 281 -17.78 -35.71 -29.43
C ALA A 281 -18.49 -35.66 -30.78
#